data_AF-A0A554I872-F1
#
_entry.id   AF-A0A554I872-F1
#
_cell.length_a   1.000
_cell.length_b   1.000
_cell.length_c   1.000
_cell.angle_alpha   90.00
_cell.angle_beta   90.00
_cell.angle_gamma   90.00
#
_symmetry.space_group_name_H-M   'P 1'
#
loop_
_entity.id
_entity.type
_entity.pdbx_description
1 polymer ?
#
loop_
_entity_poly.entity_id
_entity_poly.type
_entity_poly.pdbx_seq_one_letter_code
_entity_poly.pdbx_strand_id
1 'polypeptide(L)'
;MNETKPTRWDMRILVMLAVVGAISLVFTNNVIATVVLMISAYVSNASYSMVSRSAVRDSKLYHGFTTLFSNFIFYLVLKQLVTENMTLSLFIPYTVATVYGSYTGAKTSQRIEAFFGITADSANKQPTPQSMLAQKILLVFLCLLGLVVGIVSQDIIASLIVAGLAFGDNITFSILRRSRNTSNTTYHIFASLLKSLAWYILFQSLTIKGMPFMLFIPYCFGSVLGGISGQSISGWVEKKIGATADGHLKSNLAWYEFIPWKSVLALLLITVFAVLYLGNVEILFALAGLSALQQISFSVVSRSRQRNNMTYHVIASIFSNGVWFLTFRQLQIKHWTDELFVPYALGGTIGSVTGVGLSMGIEKAIGASSESKK
;
A
#
# COMPACT_ATOMS: atom_id res chain seq x y z
N MET A 1 13.74 16.06 -16.68
CA MET A 1 12.83 16.17 -15.53
C MET A 1 13.56 17.02 -14.51
N ASN A 2 13.15 18.28 -14.28
CA ASN A 2 13.85 19.15 -13.34
C ASN A 2 13.67 18.59 -11.93
N GLU A 3 14.76 18.25 -11.25
CA GLU A 3 14.69 17.81 -9.84
C GLU A 3 14.06 18.93 -9.02
N THR A 4 12.87 18.69 -8.49
CA THR A 4 12.27 19.61 -7.52
C THR A 4 13.11 19.55 -6.26
N LYS A 5 13.89 20.60 -6.00
CA LYS A 5 14.61 20.74 -4.72
C LYS A 5 13.58 20.63 -3.58
N PRO A 6 13.94 20.00 -2.44
CA PRO A 6 13.05 19.97 -1.28
C PRO A 6 12.60 21.39 -0.94
N THR A 7 11.31 21.57 -0.68
CA THR A 7 10.84 22.87 -0.22
C THR A 7 11.40 23.12 1.18
N ARG A 8 11.50 24.39 1.60
CA ARG A 8 11.88 24.73 2.98
C ARG A 8 10.95 24.06 4.01
N TRP A 9 9.69 23.81 3.65
CA TRP A 9 8.71 23.15 4.51
C TRP A 9 8.98 21.65 4.66
N ASP A 10 9.31 20.95 3.57
CA ASP A 10 9.65 19.52 3.61
C ASP A 10 10.80 19.27 4.59
N MET A 11 11.87 20.07 4.49
CA MET A 11 13.05 19.95 5.36
C MET A 11 12.72 20.25 6.82
N ARG A 12 11.88 21.24 7.11
CA ARG A 12 11.47 21.56 8.48
C ARG A 12 10.71 20.40 9.11
N ILE A 13 9.73 19.82 8.41
CA ILE A 13 8.96 18.69 8.92
C ILE A 13 9.87 17.48 9.14
N LEU A 14 10.75 17.18 8.19
CA LEU A 14 11.70 16.07 8.34
C LEU A 14 12.61 16.28 9.55
N VAL A 15 13.21 17.46 9.72
CA VAL A 15 14.05 17.75 10.89
C VAL A 15 13.28 17.59 12.21
N MET A 16 12.04 18.10 12.28
CA MET A 16 11.18 17.90 13.45
C MET A 16 10.94 16.41 13.73
N LEU A 17 10.64 15.62 12.69
CA LEU A 17 10.46 14.17 12.82
C LEU A 17 11.73 13.47 13.28
N ALA A 18 12.92 13.88 12.81
CA ALA A 18 14.18 13.32 13.27
C ALA A 18 14.43 13.60 14.75
N VAL A 19 14.16 14.82 15.20
CA VAL A 19 14.26 15.20 16.62
C VAL A 19 13.28 14.38 17.47
N VAL A 20 12.02 14.28 17.05
CA VAL A 20 10.99 13.47 17.73
C VAL A 20 11.39 11.99 17.77
N GLY A 21 11.91 11.46 16.66
CA GLY A 21 12.42 10.09 16.59
C GLY A 21 13.58 9.85 17.56
N ALA A 22 14.56 10.75 17.60
CA ALA A 22 15.69 10.66 18.51
C ALA A 22 15.27 10.72 19.99
N ILE A 23 14.36 11.64 20.34
CA ILE A 23 13.80 11.75 21.68
C ILE A 23 13.02 10.47 22.04
N SER A 24 12.27 9.89 21.10
CA SER A 24 11.48 8.69 21.36
C SER A 24 12.31 7.49 21.79
N LEU A 25 13.58 7.39 21.35
CA LEU A 25 14.49 6.31 21.74
C LEU A 25 14.72 6.23 23.25
N VAL A 26 14.68 7.38 23.95
CA VAL A 26 14.85 7.44 25.42
C VAL A 26 13.70 6.72 26.14
N PHE A 27 12.53 6.61 25.52
CA PHE A 27 11.34 5.96 26.09
C PHE A 27 11.20 4.48 25.66
N THR A 28 12.23 3.91 25.04
CA THR A 28 12.21 2.51 24.59
C THR A 28 12.97 1.61 25.55
N ASN A 29 12.45 0.40 25.75
CA ASN A 29 13.09 -0.58 26.65
C ASN A 29 14.39 -1.15 26.07
N ASN A 30 14.55 -1.10 24.75
CA ASN A 30 15.74 -1.59 24.05
C ASN A 30 16.05 -0.68 22.85
N VAL A 31 17.00 0.22 23.04
CA VAL A 31 17.40 1.21 22.03
C VAL A 31 17.96 0.53 20.78
N ILE A 32 18.78 -0.53 20.93
CA ILE A 32 19.40 -1.23 19.80
C ILE A 32 18.32 -1.89 18.93
N ALA A 33 17.40 -2.64 19.54
CA ALA A 33 16.29 -3.28 18.82
C ALA A 33 15.41 -2.23 18.13
N THR A 34 15.13 -1.11 18.80
CA THR A 34 14.35 -0.01 18.21
C THR A 34 15.08 0.61 17.01
N VAL A 35 16.39 0.83 17.09
CA VAL A 35 17.18 1.37 15.97
C VAL A 35 17.17 0.40 14.78
N VAL A 36 17.31 -0.91 15.04
CA VAL A 36 17.19 -1.95 13.99
C VAL A 36 15.81 -1.93 13.35
N LEU A 37 14.74 -1.79 14.14
CA LEU A 37 13.38 -1.63 13.64
C LEU A 37 13.26 -0.37 12.78
N MET A 38 13.80 0.77 13.23
CA MET A 38 13.77 2.03 12.47
C MET A 38 14.48 1.87 11.11
N ILE A 39 15.66 1.27 11.06
CA ILE A 39 16.37 1.02 9.79
C ILE A 39 15.52 0.14 8.87
N SER A 40 14.98 -0.95 9.41
CA SER A 40 14.19 -1.90 8.62
C SER A 40 12.89 -1.27 8.12
N ALA A 41 12.19 -0.51 8.96
CA ALA A 41 10.97 0.22 8.64
C ALA A 41 11.21 1.33 7.61
N TYR A 42 12.35 2.03 7.68
CA TYR A 42 12.79 2.98 6.67
C TYR A 42 12.96 2.30 5.31
N VAL A 43 13.73 1.21 5.24
CA VAL A 43 13.96 0.47 3.98
C VAL A 43 12.65 -0.10 3.44
N SER A 44 11.78 -0.62 4.33
CA SER A 44 10.47 -1.14 3.96
C SER A 44 9.62 -0.06 3.29
N ASN A 45 9.47 1.12 3.91
CA ASN A 45 8.61 2.13 3.31
C ASN A 45 9.24 2.84 2.11
N ALA A 46 10.58 2.88 2.02
CA ALA A 46 11.28 3.33 0.82
C ALA A 46 10.97 2.41 -0.37
N SER A 47 11.12 1.11 -0.19
CA SER A 47 10.80 0.12 -1.22
C SER A 47 9.30 0.13 -1.58
N TYR A 48 8.41 0.28 -0.59
CA TYR A 48 6.97 0.36 -0.83
C TYR A 48 6.57 1.61 -1.62
N SER A 49 7.21 2.76 -1.35
CA SER A 49 7.00 3.98 -2.12
C SER A 49 7.40 3.80 -3.59
N MET A 50 8.51 3.10 -3.85
CA MET A 50 8.93 2.73 -5.21
C MET A 50 7.92 1.79 -5.89
N VAL A 51 7.40 0.78 -5.18
CA VAL A 51 6.34 -0.13 -5.67
C VAL A 51 5.06 0.61 -6.00
N SER A 52 4.65 1.55 -5.14
CA SER A 52 3.45 2.36 -5.35
C SER A 52 3.56 3.18 -6.63
N ARG A 53 4.74 3.75 -6.91
CA ARG A 53 5.01 4.49 -8.14
C ARG A 53 5.12 3.57 -9.36
N SER A 54 5.93 2.52 -9.30
CA SER A 54 6.13 1.58 -10.42
C SER A 54 4.83 0.90 -10.89
N ALA A 55 3.83 0.78 -10.01
CA ALA A 55 2.51 0.22 -10.28
C ALA A 55 1.74 0.90 -11.43
N VAL A 56 2.01 2.19 -11.64
CA VAL A 56 1.34 3.04 -12.62
C VAL A 56 2.35 3.57 -13.65
N ARG A 57 3.37 2.76 -13.96
CA ARG A 57 4.40 3.07 -14.95
C ARG A 57 4.45 2.02 -16.05
N ASP A 58 5.05 2.38 -17.17
CA ASP A 58 5.21 1.57 -18.38
C ASP A 58 6.28 0.45 -18.28
N SER A 59 6.97 0.32 -17.15
CA SER A 59 8.03 -0.69 -16.96
C SER A 59 7.62 -1.81 -15.99
N LYS A 60 7.23 -2.96 -16.55
CA LYS A 60 6.92 -4.17 -15.76
C LYS A 60 8.15 -4.73 -15.04
N LEU A 61 9.36 -4.59 -15.61
CA LEU A 61 10.60 -5.00 -14.95
C LEU A 61 10.82 -4.17 -13.68
N TYR A 62 10.69 -2.84 -13.80
CA TYR A 62 10.78 -1.95 -12.65
C TYR A 62 9.73 -2.29 -11.59
N HIS A 63 8.50 -2.58 -12.01
CA HIS A 63 7.45 -3.02 -11.10
C HIS A 63 7.75 -4.35 -10.41
N GLY A 64 8.18 -5.36 -11.17
CA GLY A 64 8.51 -6.68 -10.63
C GLY A 64 9.66 -6.63 -9.62
N PHE A 65 10.75 -5.93 -9.96
CA PHE A 65 11.89 -5.77 -9.06
C PHE A 65 11.51 -5.04 -7.77
N THR A 66 10.84 -3.89 -7.88
CA THR A 66 10.41 -3.14 -6.69
C THR A 66 9.45 -3.96 -5.84
N THR A 67 8.54 -4.72 -6.46
CA THR A 67 7.57 -5.59 -5.76
C THR A 67 8.27 -6.70 -5.00
N LEU A 68 9.26 -7.35 -5.61
CA LEU A 68 10.07 -8.37 -4.94
C LEU A 68 10.80 -7.78 -3.73
N PHE A 69 11.54 -6.69 -3.94
CA PHE A 69 12.32 -6.05 -2.89
C PHE A 69 11.44 -5.55 -1.75
N SER A 70 10.30 -4.94 -2.06
CA SER A 70 9.38 -4.42 -1.05
C SER A 70 8.71 -5.51 -0.23
N ASN A 71 8.24 -6.59 -0.87
CA ASN A 71 7.63 -7.71 -0.14
C ASN A 71 8.67 -8.44 0.73
N PHE A 72 9.93 -8.53 0.29
CA PHE A 72 11.03 -9.04 1.12
C PHE A 72 11.21 -8.25 2.40
N ILE A 73 11.43 -6.94 2.29
CA ILE A 73 11.68 -6.13 3.47
C ILE A 73 10.42 -6.02 4.34
N PHE A 74 9.24 -5.92 3.73
CA PHE A 74 7.97 -5.92 4.46
C PHE A 74 7.76 -7.19 5.29
N TYR A 75 8.04 -8.37 4.72
CA TYR A 75 7.91 -9.64 5.45
C TYR A 75 8.81 -9.67 6.70
N LEU A 76 10.06 -9.23 6.57
CA LEU A 76 11.01 -9.17 7.68
C LEU A 76 10.57 -8.19 8.77
N VAL A 77 10.19 -6.97 8.39
CA VAL A 77 9.71 -5.94 9.32
C VAL A 77 8.45 -6.39 10.02
N LEU A 78 7.51 -6.98 9.30
CA LEU A 78 6.28 -7.48 9.87
C LEU A 78 6.54 -8.59 10.89
N LYS A 79 7.41 -9.54 10.57
CA LYS A 79 7.83 -10.59 11.49
C LYS A 79 8.44 -10.00 12.77
N GLN A 80 9.30 -9.00 12.64
CA GLN A 80 9.88 -8.31 13.80
C GLN A 80 8.79 -7.64 14.65
N LEU A 81 7.91 -6.84 14.04
CA LEU A 81 6.82 -6.14 14.73
C LEU A 81 5.89 -7.10 15.48
N VAL A 82 5.51 -8.20 14.84
CA VAL A 82 4.68 -9.25 15.45
C VAL A 82 5.39 -9.90 16.63
N THR A 83 6.70 -10.19 16.49
CA THR A 83 7.50 -10.79 17.58
C THR A 83 7.66 -9.85 18.76
N GLU A 84 7.74 -8.54 18.52
CA GLU A 84 7.84 -7.50 19.55
C GLU A 84 6.46 -7.04 20.09
N ASN A 85 5.37 -7.71 19.71
CA ASN A 85 3.99 -7.40 20.12
C ASN A 85 3.53 -5.96 19.82
N MET A 86 4.21 -5.24 18.92
CA MET A 86 3.87 -3.88 18.50
C MET A 86 3.53 -2.95 19.67
N THR A 87 4.40 -2.87 20.69
CA THR A 87 4.17 -2.00 21.85
C THR A 87 4.04 -0.53 21.43
N LEU A 88 3.27 0.26 22.19
CA LEU A 88 3.06 1.68 21.87
C LEU A 88 4.35 2.51 21.94
N SER A 89 5.37 2.06 22.67
CA SER A 89 6.71 2.67 22.67
C SER A 89 7.39 2.62 21.29
N LEU A 90 7.02 1.66 20.43
CA LEU A 90 7.55 1.55 19.07
C LEU A 90 6.82 2.44 18.06
N PHE A 91 5.66 3.01 18.43
CA PHE A 91 4.81 3.80 17.53
C PHE A 91 5.57 4.97 16.89
N ILE A 92 6.13 5.85 17.72
CA ILE A 92 6.85 7.03 17.26
C ILE A 92 8.09 6.66 16.41
N PRO A 93 9.03 5.82 16.89
CA PRO A 93 10.21 5.49 16.10
C PRO A 93 9.86 4.81 14.77
N TYR A 94 8.86 3.91 14.77
CA TYR A 94 8.36 3.28 13.55
C TYR A 94 7.75 4.31 12.58
N THR A 95 6.84 5.17 13.05
CA THR A 95 6.19 6.18 12.20
C THR A 95 7.21 7.17 11.63
N VAL A 96 8.17 7.64 12.41
CA VAL A 96 9.23 8.54 11.92
C VAL A 96 10.05 7.87 10.83
N ALA A 97 10.56 6.66 11.09
CA ALA A 97 11.40 5.92 10.14
C ALA A 97 10.66 5.64 8.82
N THR A 98 9.41 5.21 8.91
CA THR A 98 8.59 4.95 7.73
C THR A 98 8.28 6.23 6.95
N VAL A 99 8.07 7.39 7.57
CA VAL A 99 7.87 8.66 6.84
C VAL A 99 9.11 9.04 6.05
N TYR A 100 10.29 8.95 6.67
CA TYR A 100 11.57 9.14 5.98
C TYR A 100 11.76 8.16 4.83
N GLY A 101 11.42 6.88 5.05
CA GLY A 101 11.45 5.86 4.01
C GLY A 101 10.55 6.24 2.84
N SER A 102 9.29 6.63 3.09
CA SER A 102 8.35 6.97 2.03
C SER A 102 8.84 8.16 1.18
N TYR A 103 9.35 9.21 1.83
CA TYR A 103 9.92 10.39 1.18
C TYR A 103 11.11 10.02 0.28
N THR A 104 12.09 9.31 0.83
CA THR A 104 13.31 8.92 0.11
C THR A 104 13.01 7.94 -1.01
N GLY A 105 12.15 6.95 -0.77
CA GLY A 105 11.68 6.02 -1.80
C GLY A 105 10.98 6.71 -2.96
N ALA A 106 10.14 7.73 -2.70
CA ALA A 106 9.49 8.50 -3.75
C ALA A 106 10.50 9.26 -4.61
N LYS A 107 11.49 9.92 -3.99
CA LYS A 107 12.57 10.63 -4.69
C LYS A 107 13.46 9.68 -5.49
N THR A 108 13.87 8.57 -4.90
CA THR A 108 14.66 7.53 -5.57
C THR A 108 13.92 6.96 -6.77
N SER A 109 12.62 6.66 -6.61
CA SER A 109 11.76 6.22 -7.71
C SER A 109 11.74 7.24 -8.86
N GLN A 110 11.56 8.53 -8.56
CA GLN A 110 11.57 9.59 -9.57
C GLN A 110 12.91 9.66 -10.33
N ARG A 111 14.04 9.46 -9.64
CA ARG A 111 15.37 9.44 -10.27
C ARG A 111 15.54 8.25 -11.19
N ILE A 112 15.14 7.05 -10.74
CA ILE A 112 15.17 5.83 -11.55
C ILE A 112 14.27 6.00 -12.78
N GLU A 113 13.06 6.55 -12.58
CA GLU A 113 12.13 6.81 -13.67
C GLU A 113 12.73 7.76 -14.72
N ALA A 114 13.36 8.86 -14.28
CA ALA A 114 14.03 9.80 -15.16
C ALA A 114 15.25 9.20 -15.88
N PHE A 115 16.06 8.40 -15.17
CA PHE A 115 17.25 7.76 -15.72
C PHE A 115 16.91 6.74 -16.83
N PHE A 116 15.85 5.94 -16.62
CA PHE A 116 15.43 4.90 -17.58
C PHE A 116 14.34 5.35 -18.55
N GLY A 117 13.91 6.62 -18.52
CA GLY A 117 12.83 7.13 -19.39
C GLY A 117 11.48 6.43 -19.17
N ILE A 118 11.23 5.97 -17.94
CA ILE A 118 9.99 5.30 -17.50
C ILE A 118 8.92 6.38 -17.30
N THR A 119 7.73 6.15 -17.85
CA THR A 119 6.65 7.16 -17.85
C THR A 119 5.36 6.60 -17.23
N ALA A 120 4.45 7.50 -16.85
CA ALA A 120 3.12 7.14 -16.37
C ALA A 120 2.18 6.65 -17.49
N ASP A 121 2.53 6.93 -18.75
CA ASP A 121 1.70 6.61 -19.92
C ASP A 121 1.93 5.16 -20.39
N SER A 122 1.36 4.20 -19.65
CA SER A 122 1.47 2.78 -19.99
C SER A 122 0.67 2.38 -21.23
N ALA A 123 -0.22 3.23 -21.75
CA ALA A 123 -1.11 2.88 -22.85
C ALA A 123 -0.42 2.92 -24.22
N ASN A 124 0.61 3.75 -24.37
CA ASN A 124 1.16 4.11 -25.67
C ASN A 124 2.56 3.54 -25.96
N LYS A 125 3.22 2.89 -25.00
CA LYS A 125 4.57 2.32 -25.19
C LYS A 125 4.55 0.79 -25.24
N GLN A 126 4.96 0.26 -26.39
CA GLN A 126 5.36 -1.14 -26.53
C GLN A 126 6.62 -1.38 -25.67
N PRO A 127 6.70 -2.48 -24.91
CA PRO A 127 7.90 -2.81 -24.16
C PRO A 127 9.08 -3.04 -25.10
N THR A 128 10.25 -2.49 -24.77
CA THR A 128 11.47 -2.73 -25.55
C THR A 128 11.85 -4.22 -25.53
N PRO A 129 12.54 -4.76 -26.56
CA PRO A 129 13.00 -6.15 -26.56
C PRO A 129 13.82 -6.53 -25.32
N GLN A 130 14.66 -5.61 -24.84
CA GLN A 130 15.45 -5.77 -23.61
C GLN A 130 14.56 -5.87 -22.37
N SER A 131 13.54 -5.01 -22.26
CA SER A 131 12.56 -5.07 -21.16
C SER A 131 11.76 -6.38 -21.18
N MET A 132 11.37 -6.84 -22.37
CA MET A 132 10.70 -8.14 -22.53
C MET A 132 11.60 -9.31 -22.12
N LEU A 133 12.88 -9.30 -22.52
CA LEU A 133 13.84 -10.32 -22.13
C LEU A 133 14.06 -10.33 -20.61
N ALA A 134 14.27 -9.16 -20.01
CA ALA A 134 14.45 -9.05 -18.57
C ALA A 134 13.22 -9.51 -17.77
N GLN A 135 12.01 -9.24 -18.27
CA GLN A 135 10.77 -9.78 -17.69
C GLN A 135 10.73 -11.31 -17.77
N LYS A 136 11.09 -11.89 -18.92
CA LYS A 136 11.16 -13.36 -19.08
C LYS A 136 12.18 -13.96 -18.11
N ILE A 137 13.36 -13.37 -18.00
CA ILE A 137 14.41 -13.82 -17.06
C ILE A 137 13.90 -13.74 -15.62
N LEU A 138 13.26 -12.63 -15.22
CA LEU A 138 12.68 -12.48 -13.90
C LEU A 138 11.63 -13.56 -13.61
N LEU A 139 10.74 -13.84 -14.57
CA LEU A 139 9.72 -14.88 -14.43
C LEU A 139 10.35 -16.28 -14.29
N VAL A 140 11.36 -16.60 -15.10
CA VAL A 140 12.09 -17.88 -15.01
C VAL A 140 12.79 -18.00 -13.66
N PHE A 141 13.52 -16.97 -13.24
CA PHE A 141 14.20 -16.95 -11.94
C PHE A 141 13.21 -17.17 -10.79
N LEU A 142 12.09 -16.46 -10.82
CA LEU A 142 11.02 -16.60 -9.83
C LEU A 142 10.42 -18.02 -9.83
N CYS A 143 10.18 -18.62 -11.01
CA CYS A 143 9.69 -19.99 -11.10
C CYS A 143 10.70 -21.00 -10.52
N LEU A 144 11.98 -20.87 -10.84
CA LEU A 144 13.04 -21.72 -10.28
C LEU A 144 13.14 -21.58 -8.77
N LEU A 145 13.09 -20.36 -8.25
CA LEU A 145 13.10 -20.10 -6.81
C LEU A 145 11.87 -20.71 -6.11
N GLY A 146 10.69 -20.59 -6.73
CA GLY A 146 9.46 -21.22 -6.26
C GLY A 146 9.54 -22.74 -6.23
N LEU A 147 10.13 -23.37 -7.27
CA LEU A 147 10.37 -24.81 -7.33
C LEU A 147 11.34 -25.29 -6.25
N VAL A 148 12.47 -24.60 -6.08
CA VAL A 148 13.45 -24.92 -5.02
C VAL A 148 12.79 -24.88 -3.66
N VAL A 149 11.95 -23.89 -3.38
CA VAL A 149 11.25 -23.84 -2.10
C VAL A 149 10.14 -24.86 -1.98
N GLY A 150 9.42 -25.18 -3.05
CA GLY A 150 8.49 -26.30 -3.03
C GLY A 150 9.19 -27.61 -2.62
N ILE A 151 10.39 -27.86 -3.15
CA ILE A 151 11.20 -29.03 -2.85
C ILE A 151 11.73 -29.01 -1.40
N VAL A 152 12.20 -27.85 -0.92
CA VAL A 152 12.80 -27.72 0.42
C VAL A 152 11.72 -27.54 1.50
N SER A 153 10.51 -27.12 1.15
CA SER A 153 9.42 -26.94 2.09
C SER A 153 8.94 -28.29 2.60
N GLN A 154 8.88 -28.44 3.92
CA GLN A 154 8.30 -29.62 4.55
C GLN A 154 6.78 -29.70 4.33
N ASP A 155 6.15 -28.60 3.92
CA ASP A 155 4.72 -28.47 3.64
C ASP A 155 4.50 -27.71 2.31
N ILE A 156 4.45 -28.48 1.22
CA ILE A 156 4.22 -27.95 -0.13
C ILE A 156 2.83 -27.34 -0.28
N ILE A 157 1.82 -27.88 0.42
CA ILE A 157 0.44 -27.42 0.34
C ILE A 157 0.34 -26.03 0.97
N ALA A 158 0.92 -25.82 2.16
CA ALA A 158 0.97 -24.49 2.77
C ALA A 158 1.72 -23.47 1.89
N SER A 159 2.81 -23.89 1.26
CA SER A 159 3.57 -23.04 0.34
C SER A 159 2.74 -22.62 -0.87
N LEU A 160 2.01 -23.55 -1.49
CA LEU A 160 1.11 -23.26 -2.62
C LEU A 160 -0.06 -22.37 -2.22
N ILE A 161 -0.67 -22.59 -1.04
CA ILE A 161 -1.74 -21.75 -0.52
C ILE A 161 -1.24 -20.31 -0.32
N VAL A 162 -0.09 -20.13 0.35
CA VAL A 162 0.48 -18.79 0.57
C VAL A 162 0.82 -18.10 -0.75
N ALA A 163 1.40 -18.83 -1.71
CA ALA A 163 1.67 -18.29 -3.04
C ALA A 163 0.38 -17.85 -3.76
N GLY A 164 -0.66 -18.68 -3.72
CA GLY A 164 -1.96 -18.38 -4.33
C GLY A 164 -2.66 -17.18 -3.67
N LEU A 165 -2.63 -17.10 -2.34
CA LEU A 165 -3.19 -15.97 -1.59
C LEU A 165 -2.41 -14.68 -1.87
N ALA A 166 -1.07 -14.73 -1.89
CA ALA A 166 -0.22 -13.58 -2.21
C ALA A 166 -0.42 -13.10 -3.65
N PHE A 167 -0.63 -14.04 -4.59
CA PHE A 167 -0.99 -13.74 -5.97
C PHE A 167 -2.33 -13.03 -6.08
N GLY A 168 -3.40 -13.56 -5.48
CA GLY A 168 -4.71 -12.92 -5.45
C GLY A 168 -4.66 -11.54 -4.79
N ASP A 169 -3.99 -11.43 -3.64
CA ASP A 169 -3.82 -10.17 -2.93
C ASP A 169 -3.13 -9.09 -3.77
N ASN A 170 -2.09 -9.43 -4.54
CA ASN A 170 -1.36 -8.47 -5.35
C ASN A 170 -2.07 -8.12 -6.67
N ILE A 171 -2.88 -9.03 -7.22
CA ILE A 171 -3.79 -8.70 -8.34
C ILE A 171 -4.76 -7.61 -7.88
N THR A 172 -5.45 -7.88 -6.78
CA THR A 172 -6.50 -7.01 -6.25
C THR A 172 -5.92 -5.68 -5.78
N PHE A 173 -4.71 -5.69 -5.23
CA PHE A 173 -3.99 -4.47 -4.84
C PHE A 173 -3.61 -3.61 -6.05
N SER A 174 -3.20 -4.23 -7.15
CA SER A 174 -2.88 -3.51 -8.39
C SER A 174 -4.12 -2.88 -9.01
N ILE A 175 -5.24 -3.61 -9.02
CA ILE A 175 -6.55 -3.10 -9.40
C ILE A 175 -6.98 -1.92 -8.52
N LEU A 176 -6.84 -2.02 -7.19
CA LEU A 176 -7.16 -0.94 -6.26
C LEU A 176 -6.29 0.30 -6.47
N ARG A 177 -4.98 0.14 -6.63
CA ARG A 177 -4.05 1.27 -6.85
C ARG A 177 -4.41 2.07 -8.09
N ARG A 178 -4.76 1.38 -9.17
CA ARG A 178 -5.18 2.00 -10.42
C ARG A 178 -6.56 2.65 -10.28
N SER A 179 -7.56 1.95 -9.72
CA SER A 179 -8.89 2.51 -9.47
C SER A 179 -8.88 3.77 -8.59
N ARG A 180 -7.99 3.86 -7.58
CA ARG A 180 -7.77 5.06 -6.75
C ARG A 180 -7.42 6.30 -7.55
N ASN A 181 -6.83 6.15 -8.74
CA ASN A 181 -6.44 7.25 -9.60
C ASN A 181 -7.50 7.58 -10.66
N THR A 182 -8.57 6.80 -10.77
CA THR A 182 -9.66 6.99 -11.73
C THR A 182 -10.82 7.79 -11.15
N SER A 183 -11.68 8.33 -12.01
CA SER A 183 -12.96 8.97 -11.61
C SER A 183 -14.14 8.00 -11.48
N ASN A 184 -13.93 6.68 -11.56
CA ASN A 184 -15.02 5.70 -11.55
C ASN A 184 -15.25 5.11 -10.15
N THR A 185 -16.25 5.64 -9.44
CA THR A 185 -16.59 5.22 -8.06
C THR A 185 -16.96 3.75 -7.94
N THR A 186 -17.76 3.20 -8.86
CA THR A 186 -18.19 1.80 -8.81
C THR A 186 -17.01 0.85 -8.96
N TYR A 187 -16.11 1.13 -9.92
CA TYR A 187 -14.86 0.39 -10.08
C TYR A 187 -14.01 0.43 -8.81
N HIS A 188 -13.93 1.60 -8.17
CA HIS A 188 -13.17 1.76 -6.94
C HIS A 188 -13.77 0.99 -5.74
N ILE A 189 -15.10 1.01 -5.56
CA ILE A 189 -15.78 0.25 -4.51
C ILE A 189 -15.47 -1.25 -4.65
N PHE A 190 -15.65 -1.81 -5.85
CA PHE A 190 -15.37 -3.23 -6.11
C PHE A 190 -13.91 -3.58 -5.86
N ALA A 191 -12.99 -2.77 -6.38
CA ALA A 191 -11.56 -2.96 -6.20
C ALA A 191 -11.16 -2.92 -4.72
N SER A 192 -11.75 -2.00 -3.95
CA SER A 192 -11.44 -1.83 -2.54
C SER A 192 -11.97 -2.99 -1.70
N LEU A 193 -13.20 -3.42 -1.96
CA LEU A 193 -13.77 -4.57 -1.26
C LEU A 193 -12.93 -5.81 -1.52
N LEU A 194 -12.68 -6.12 -2.79
CA LEU A 194 -11.92 -7.30 -3.19
C LEU A 194 -10.51 -7.32 -2.58
N LYS A 195 -9.83 -6.17 -2.56
CA LYS A 195 -8.51 -6.06 -1.92
C LYS A 195 -8.59 -6.22 -0.40
N SER A 196 -9.55 -5.61 0.28
CA SER A 196 -9.66 -5.77 1.74
C SER A 196 -9.90 -7.23 2.13
N LEU A 197 -10.71 -7.96 1.36
CA LEU A 197 -10.96 -9.39 1.56
C LEU A 197 -9.68 -10.22 1.34
N ALA A 198 -9.02 -10.05 0.19
CA ALA A 198 -7.80 -10.81 -0.14
C ALA A 198 -6.67 -10.55 0.88
N TRP A 199 -6.52 -9.31 1.32
CA TRP A 199 -5.53 -8.92 2.32
C TRP A 199 -5.80 -9.59 3.66
N TYR A 200 -7.05 -9.59 4.13
CA TYR A 200 -7.39 -10.20 5.41
C TYR A 200 -7.07 -11.70 5.41
N ILE A 201 -7.51 -12.42 4.37
CA ILE A 201 -7.30 -13.88 4.26
C ILE A 201 -5.80 -14.22 4.21
N LEU A 202 -5.02 -13.48 3.42
CA LEU A 202 -3.57 -13.68 3.33
C LEU A 202 -2.89 -13.46 4.68
N PHE A 203 -3.18 -12.35 5.35
CA PHE A 203 -2.51 -12.00 6.61
C PHE A 203 -2.94 -12.88 7.78
N GLN A 204 -4.23 -13.26 7.85
CA GLN A 204 -4.70 -14.26 8.79
C GLN A 204 -3.94 -15.58 8.58
N SER A 205 -3.84 -16.06 7.34
CA SER A 205 -3.12 -17.30 7.01
C SER A 205 -1.63 -17.24 7.39
N LEU A 206 -0.95 -16.13 7.06
CA LEU A 206 0.46 -15.92 7.42
C LEU A 206 0.67 -15.86 8.93
N THR A 207 -0.21 -15.16 9.64
CA THR A 207 -0.11 -14.95 11.10
C THR A 207 -0.38 -16.24 11.86
N ILE A 208 -1.42 -17.01 11.49
CA ILE A 208 -1.73 -18.32 12.08
C ILE A 208 -0.56 -19.30 11.89
N LYS A 209 0.12 -19.23 10.74
CA LYS A 209 1.30 -20.06 10.45
C LYS A 209 2.59 -19.56 11.11
N GLY A 210 2.57 -18.42 11.79
CA GLY A 210 3.74 -17.83 12.49
C GLY A 210 4.81 -17.24 11.57
N MET A 211 4.50 -17.03 10.28
CA MET A 211 5.42 -16.47 9.28
C MET A 211 6.86 -17.07 9.29
N PRO A 212 7.01 -18.40 9.20
CA PRO A 212 8.33 -19.01 9.08
C PRO A 212 9.00 -18.57 7.77
N PHE A 213 10.33 -18.44 7.81
CA PHE A 213 11.11 -18.01 6.64
C PHE A 213 10.88 -18.90 5.41
N MET A 214 10.43 -20.14 5.56
CA MET A 214 10.08 -21.00 4.42
C MET A 214 8.87 -20.49 3.62
N LEU A 215 7.93 -19.77 4.25
CA LEU A 215 6.77 -19.18 3.56
C LEU A 215 7.08 -17.83 2.90
N PHE A 216 8.26 -17.28 3.15
CA PHE A 216 8.70 -16.00 2.58
C PHE A 216 8.78 -16.06 1.04
N ILE A 217 9.41 -17.10 0.50
CA ILE A 217 9.62 -17.25 -0.95
C ILE A 217 8.30 -17.44 -1.70
N PRO A 218 7.39 -18.35 -1.32
CA PRO A 218 6.09 -18.45 -1.99
C PRO A 218 5.28 -17.15 -1.89
N TYR A 219 5.36 -16.44 -0.75
CA TYR A 219 4.75 -15.12 -0.61
C TYR A 219 5.29 -14.10 -1.62
N CYS A 220 6.63 -13.98 -1.75
CA CYS A 220 7.24 -13.09 -2.73
C CYS A 220 6.92 -13.47 -4.16
N PHE A 221 6.98 -14.77 -4.47
CA PHE A 221 6.68 -15.29 -5.79
C PHE A 221 5.25 -14.94 -6.22
N GLY A 222 4.27 -15.32 -5.37
CA GLY A 222 2.87 -14.98 -5.59
C GLY A 222 2.68 -13.48 -5.74
N SER A 223 3.33 -12.67 -4.89
CA SER A 223 3.19 -11.22 -4.91
C SER A 223 3.68 -10.58 -6.21
N VAL A 224 4.85 -10.99 -6.73
CA VAL A 224 5.39 -10.43 -7.98
C VAL A 224 4.53 -10.82 -9.18
N LEU A 225 4.15 -12.10 -9.29
CA LEU A 225 3.27 -12.57 -10.36
C LEU A 225 1.91 -11.89 -10.32
N GLY A 226 1.36 -11.72 -9.12
CA GLY A 226 0.08 -11.06 -8.89
C GLY A 226 0.16 -9.58 -9.24
N GLY A 227 1.26 -8.90 -8.92
CA GLY A 227 1.48 -7.50 -9.25
C GLY A 227 1.51 -7.26 -10.77
N ILE A 228 2.31 -8.03 -11.50
CA ILE A 228 2.44 -7.92 -12.96
C ILE A 228 1.13 -8.27 -13.67
N SER A 229 0.46 -9.35 -13.24
CA SER A 229 -0.84 -9.77 -13.78
C SER A 229 -1.92 -8.73 -13.48
N GLY A 230 -1.96 -8.25 -12.24
CA GLY A 230 -2.92 -7.25 -11.77
C GLY A 230 -2.81 -5.91 -12.50
N GLN A 231 -1.60 -5.44 -12.81
CA GLN A 231 -1.40 -4.26 -13.65
C GLN A 231 -2.05 -4.44 -15.03
N SER A 232 -1.84 -5.61 -15.65
CA SER A 232 -2.35 -5.90 -17.00
C SER A 232 -3.87 -6.01 -17.01
N ILE A 233 -4.44 -6.73 -16.04
CA ILE A 233 -5.89 -6.88 -15.86
C ILE A 233 -6.53 -5.52 -15.62
N SER A 234 -5.99 -4.72 -14.70
CA SER A 234 -6.54 -3.42 -14.37
C SER A 234 -6.48 -2.43 -15.53
N GLY A 235 -5.39 -2.40 -16.30
CA GLY A 235 -5.30 -1.57 -17.52
C GLY A 235 -6.34 -1.96 -18.57
N TRP A 236 -6.63 -3.26 -18.73
CA TRP A 236 -7.72 -3.74 -19.59
C TRP A 236 -9.09 -3.29 -19.09
N VAL A 237 -9.36 -3.39 -17.78
CA VAL A 237 -10.62 -2.94 -17.17
C VAL A 237 -10.81 -1.43 -17.39
N GLU A 238 -9.80 -0.62 -17.08
CA GLU A 238 -9.86 0.84 -17.23
C GLU A 238 -10.16 1.27 -18.66
N LYS A 239 -9.52 0.63 -19.64
CA LYS A 239 -9.80 0.88 -21.07
C LYS A 239 -11.25 0.55 -21.42
N LYS A 240 -11.79 -0.57 -20.90
CA LYS A 240 -13.16 -1.01 -21.18
C LYS A 240 -14.22 -0.10 -20.57
N ILE A 241 -13.94 0.52 -19.42
CA ILE A 241 -14.87 1.41 -18.71
C ILE A 241 -14.62 2.91 -18.97
N GLY A 242 -13.63 3.26 -19.80
CA GLY A 242 -13.28 4.65 -20.09
C GLY A 242 -12.75 5.43 -18.88
N ALA A 243 -12.13 4.75 -17.92
CA ALA A 243 -11.58 5.41 -16.73
C ALA A 243 -10.33 6.24 -17.09
N THR A 244 -10.31 7.51 -16.67
CA THR A 244 -9.17 8.40 -16.91
C THR A 244 -8.55 8.85 -15.59
N ALA A 245 -7.24 9.08 -15.62
CA ALA A 245 -6.52 9.73 -14.53
C ALA A 245 -6.82 11.25 -14.52
N ASP A 246 -6.79 11.88 -13.35
CA ASP A 246 -6.78 13.33 -13.16
C ASP A 246 -7.98 14.15 -13.68
N GLY A 247 -9.07 13.52 -14.15
CA GLY A 247 -10.28 14.23 -14.58
C GLY A 247 -10.87 15.19 -13.54
N HIS A 248 -10.67 14.90 -12.25
CA HIS A 248 -11.11 15.73 -11.13
C HIS A 248 -10.47 17.13 -11.08
N LEU A 249 -9.27 17.33 -11.62
CA LEU A 249 -8.60 18.64 -11.61
C LEU A 249 -9.29 19.67 -12.51
N LYS A 250 -10.04 19.21 -13.52
CA LYS A 250 -10.81 20.08 -14.43
C LYS A 250 -12.24 20.33 -13.94
N SER A 251 -12.64 19.68 -12.86
CA SER A 251 -14.00 19.77 -12.33
C SER A 251 -14.21 21.07 -11.57
N ASN A 252 -15.40 21.66 -11.68
CA ASN A 252 -15.81 22.84 -10.89
C ASN A 252 -16.34 22.48 -9.49
N LEU A 253 -16.40 21.18 -9.14
CA LEU A 253 -16.90 20.70 -7.85
C LEU A 253 -16.11 21.24 -6.65
N ALA A 254 -16.80 21.51 -5.54
CA ALA A 254 -16.15 21.81 -4.27
C ALA A 254 -15.41 20.56 -3.72
N TRP A 255 -14.44 20.78 -2.82
CA TRP A 255 -13.56 19.70 -2.36
C TRP A 255 -14.32 18.52 -1.69
N TYR A 256 -15.43 18.79 -1.00
CA TYR A 256 -16.24 17.79 -0.32
C TYR A 256 -17.20 17.03 -1.26
N GLU A 257 -17.43 17.56 -2.46
CA GLU A 257 -18.33 16.95 -3.46
C GLU A 257 -17.65 15.81 -4.22
N PHE A 258 -16.33 15.69 -4.11
CA PHE A 258 -15.60 14.51 -4.61
C PHE A 258 -15.88 13.25 -3.79
N ILE A 259 -16.41 13.38 -2.57
CA ILE A 259 -16.81 12.22 -1.76
C ILE A 259 -18.19 11.75 -2.25
N PRO A 260 -18.34 10.50 -2.71
CA PRO A 260 -19.62 9.98 -3.18
C PRO A 260 -20.52 9.61 -1.99
N TRP A 261 -21.06 10.62 -1.31
CA TRP A 261 -21.80 10.49 -0.05
C TRP A 261 -22.93 9.45 -0.08
N LYS A 262 -23.63 9.31 -1.21
CA LYS A 262 -24.67 8.28 -1.38
C LYS A 262 -24.11 6.86 -1.25
N SER A 263 -22.98 6.58 -1.91
CA SER A 263 -22.31 5.28 -1.82
C SER A 263 -21.70 5.04 -0.44
N VAL A 264 -21.11 6.08 0.16
CA VAL A 264 -20.57 6.03 1.53
C VAL A 264 -21.67 5.70 2.53
N LEU A 265 -22.83 6.37 2.45
CA LEU A 265 -23.97 6.12 3.32
C LEU A 265 -24.53 4.71 3.13
N ALA A 266 -24.67 4.23 1.89
CA ALA A 266 -25.14 2.88 1.62
C ALA A 266 -24.20 1.82 2.22
N LEU A 267 -22.88 1.97 2.03
CA LEU A 267 -21.88 1.07 2.62
C LEU A 267 -21.89 1.14 4.15
N LEU A 268 -22.08 2.33 4.74
CA LEU A 268 -22.19 2.51 6.19
C LEU A 268 -23.39 1.75 6.75
N LEU A 269 -24.56 1.85 6.11
CA LEU A 269 -25.75 1.10 6.52
C LEU A 269 -25.55 -0.42 6.44
N ILE A 270 -24.92 -0.90 5.36
CA ILE A 270 -24.56 -2.33 5.22
C ILE A 270 -23.61 -2.76 6.34
N THR A 271 -22.63 -1.92 6.68
CA THR A 271 -21.66 -2.20 7.75
C THR A 271 -22.35 -2.26 9.11
N VAL A 272 -23.21 -1.28 9.42
CA VAL A 272 -23.99 -1.25 10.67
C VAL A 272 -24.83 -2.51 10.79
N PHE A 273 -25.56 -2.88 9.74
CA PHE A 273 -26.38 -4.10 9.75
C PHE A 273 -25.53 -5.37 9.96
N ALA A 274 -24.41 -5.50 9.26
CA ALA A 274 -23.51 -6.65 9.40
C ALA A 274 -22.90 -6.75 10.81
N VAL A 275 -22.49 -5.62 11.40
CA VAL A 275 -21.94 -5.58 12.76
C VAL A 275 -23.00 -5.98 13.78
N LEU A 276 -24.22 -5.45 13.67
CA LEU A 276 -25.33 -5.80 14.57
C LEU A 276 -25.68 -7.29 14.46
N TYR A 277 -25.65 -7.86 13.26
CA TYR A 277 -25.92 -9.28 13.03
C TYR A 277 -24.88 -10.20 13.69
N LEU A 278 -23.61 -9.80 13.74
CA LEU A 278 -22.52 -10.59 14.32
C LEU A 278 -22.45 -10.51 15.86
N GLY A 279 -23.25 -9.67 16.52
CA GLY A 279 -23.45 -9.66 17.97
C GLY A 279 -22.34 -9.02 18.83
N ASN A 280 -21.10 -8.95 18.37
CA ASN A 280 -19.97 -8.34 19.11
C ASN A 280 -19.79 -6.84 18.79
N VAL A 281 -20.83 -6.06 19.05
CA VAL A 281 -21.05 -4.73 18.46
C VAL A 281 -19.91 -3.74 18.71
N GLU A 282 -19.38 -3.67 19.93
CA GLU A 282 -18.34 -2.68 20.29
C GLU A 282 -17.02 -2.89 19.54
N ILE A 283 -16.50 -4.13 19.57
CA ILE A 283 -15.22 -4.47 18.94
C ILE A 283 -15.33 -4.35 17.42
N LEU A 284 -16.44 -4.82 16.85
CA LEU A 284 -16.63 -4.83 15.41
C LEU A 284 -16.83 -3.41 14.86
N PHE A 285 -17.53 -2.51 15.58
CA PHE A 285 -17.59 -1.10 15.19
C PHE A 285 -16.25 -0.39 15.32
N ALA A 286 -15.51 -0.63 16.42
CA ALA A 286 -14.18 -0.06 16.59
C ALA A 286 -13.23 -0.50 15.46
N LEU A 287 -13.28 -1.79 15.09
CA LEU A 287 -12.49 -2.31 13.98
C LEU A 287 -12.91 -1.74 12.63
N ALA A 288 -14.22 -1.64 12.35
CA ALA A 288 -14.71 -1.03 11.12
C ALA A 288 -14.25 0.43 11.00
N GLY A 289 -14.31 1.20 12.10
CA GLY A 289 -13.83 2.58 12.16
C GLY A 289 -12.32 2.70 11.95
N LEU A 290 -11.52 1.85 12.60
CA LEU A 290 -10.06 1.81 12.41
C LEU A 290 -9.68 1.39 10.98
N SER A 291 -10.38 0.41 10.40
CA SER A 291 -10.18 -0.02 9.02
C SER A 291 -10.54 1.11 8.04
N ALA A 292 -11.63 1.84 8.30
CA ALA A 292 -12.01 3.01 7.52
C ALA A 292 -10.93 4.10 7.59
N LEU A 293 -10.47 4.48 8.78
CA LEU A 293 -9.39 5.45 8.96
C LEU A 293 -8.10 5.02 8.26
N GLN A 294 -7.74 3.73 8.38
CA GLN A 294 -6.57 3.17 7.70
C GLN A 294 -6.71 3.33 6.19
N GLN A 295 -7.86 2.98 5.61
CA GLN A 295 -8.05 3.04 4.17
C GLN A 295 -8.20 4.47 3.64
N ILE A 296 -8.74 5.41 4.43
CA ILE A 296 -8.66 6.85 4.13
C ILE A 296 -7.19 7.24 4.00
N SER A 297 -6.38 6.93 5.01
CA SER A 297 -4.97 7.28 5.04
C SER A 297 -4.19 6.66 3.87
N PHE A 298 -4.51 5.42 3.50
CA PHE A 298 -3.89 4.70 2.39
C PHE A 298 -4.25 5.29 1.03
N SER A 299 -5.50 5.69 0.82
CA SER A 299 -5.90 6.39 -0.40
C SER A 299 -5.17 7.73 -0.52
N VAL A 300 -5.09 8.52 0.56
CA VAL A 300 -4.41 9.83 0.60
C VAL A 300 -2.91 9.68 0.31
N VAL A 301 -2.20 8.80 1.02
CA VAL A 301 -0.76 8.63 0.78
C VAL A 301 -0.49 8.03 -0.60
N SER A 302 -1.32 7.09 -1.07
CA SER A 302 -1.16 6.46 -2.39
C SER A 302 -1.24 7.49 -3.51
N ARG A 303 -2.20 8.42 -3.43
CA ARG A 303 -2.33 9.49 -4.44
C ARG A 303 -1.23 10.53 -4.30
N SER A 304 -0.90 10.97 -3.07
CA SER A 304 0.20 11.93 -2.83
C SER A 304 1.55 11.49 -3.44
N ARG A 305 1.86 10.18 -3.41
CA ARG A 305 3.08 9.61 -4.03
C ARG A 305 3.15 9.81 -5.54
N GLN A 306 1.99 9.97 -6.18
CA GLN A 306 1.85 10.20 -7.61
C GLN A 306 1.76 11.68 -7.96
N ARG A 307 1.93 12.60 -7.00
CA ARG A 307 1.84 14.04 -7.23
C ARG A 307 3.18 14.73 -7.14
N ASN A 308 3.26 15.92 -7.74
CA ASN A 308 4.40 16.82 -7.72
C ASN A 308 4.51 17.66 -6.42
N ASN A 309 3.80 17.31 -5.35
CA ASN A 309 3.82 18.01 -4.07
C ASN A 309 4.34 17.11 -2.93
N MET A 310 5.58 17.33 -2.52
CA MET A 310 6.24 16.49 -1.53
C MET A 310 5.81 16.80 -0.09
N THR A 311 5.39 18.04 0.20
CA THR A 311 4.83 18.40 1.52
C THR A 311 3.54 17.63 1.76
N TYR A 312 2.66 17.58 0.76
CA TYR A 312 1.46 16.74 0.78
C TYR A 312 1.81 15.27 1.03
N HIS A 313 2.85 14.76 0.36
CA HIS A 313 3.31 13.38 0.56
C HIS A 313 3.78 13.10 1.99
N VAL A 314 4.60 13.97 2.57
CA VAL A 314 5.10 13.80 3.95
C VAL A 314 3.95 13.78 4.95
N ILE A 315 3.02 14.73 4.86
CA ILE A 315 1.85 14.79 5.77
C ILE A 315 0.98 13.54 5.62
N ALA A 316 0.68 13.15 4.38
CA ALA A 316 -0.09 11.93 4.11
C ALA A 316 0.63 10.68 4.64
N SER A 317 1.96 10.64 4.58
CA SER A 317 2.76 9.54 5.10
C SER A 317 2.75 9.47 6.62
N ILE A 318 2.78 10.60 7.33
CA ILE A 318 2.66 10.62 8.80
C ILE A 318 1.33 9.99 9.21
N PHE A 319 0.24 10.47 8.61
CA PHE A 319 -1.10 9.97 8.88
C PHE A 319 -1.21 8.48 8.56
N SER A 320 -0.74 8.06 7.38
CA SER A 320 -0.84 6.67 6.94
C SER A 320 -0.04 5.68 7.77
N ASN A 321 1.21 5.98 8.08
CA ASN A 321 2.05 5.05 8.84
C ASN A 321 1.60 4.97 10.31
N GLY A 322 1.14 6.08 10.88
CA GLY A 322 0.58 6.09 12.23
C GLY A 322 -0.67 5.24 12.35
N VAL A 323 -1.67 5.48 11.49
CA VAL A 323 -2.92 4.70 11.51
C VAL A 323 -2.65 3.21 11.20
N TRP A 324 -1.76 2.90 10.26
CA TRP A 324 -1.40 1.51 9.99
C TRP A 324 -0.85 0.79 11.22
N PHE A 325 0.06 1.41 11.97
CA PHE A 325 0.64 0.79 13.16
C PHE A 325 -0.46 0.49 14.20
N LEU A 326 -1.36 1.44 14.44
CA LEU A 326 -2.45 1.29 15.40
C LEU A 326 -3.45 0.20 14.99
N THR A 327 -3.87 0.20 13.73
CA THR A 327 -4.81 -0.81 13.21
C THR A 327 -4.18 -2.20 13.21
N PHE A 328 -2.92 -2.33 12.78
CA PHE A 328 -2.25 -3.62 12.74
C PHE A 328 -1.97 -4.17 14.15
N ARG A 329 -1.60 -3.30 15.11
CA ARG A 329 -1.53 -3.66 16.53
C ARG A 329 -2.86 -4.22 17.04
N GLN A 330 -3.97 -3.57 16.71
CA GLN A 330 -5.30 -4.02 17.14
C GLN A 330 -5.65 -5.39 16.54
N LEU A 331 -5.39 -5.60 15.25
CA LEU A 331 -5.61 -6.90 14.58
C LEU A 331 -4.75 -8.00 15.21
N GLN A 332 -3.47 -7.69 15.51
CA GLN A 332 -2.55 -8.64 16.12
C GLN A 332 -3.00 -9.08 17.51
N ILE A 333 -3.45 -8.13 18.35
CA ILE A 333 -3.96 -8.41 19.71
C ILE A 333 -5.26 -9.24 19.66
N LYS A 334 -6.04 -9.12 18.59
CA LYS A 334 -7.31 -9.84 18.41
C LYS A 334 -7.19 -11.13 17.60
N HIS A 335 -5.97 -11.56 17.27
CA HIS A 335 -5.67 -12.86 16.64
C HIS A 335 -6.39 -13.17 15.33
N TRP A 336 -6.84 -12.14 14.58
CA TRP A 336 -7.41 -12.32 13.24
C TRP A 336 -8.56 -13.35 13.15
N THR A 337 -9.55 -13.30 14.05
CA THR A 337 -10.71 -14.22 14.01
C THR A 337 -11.62 -13.98 12.80
N ASP A 338 -12.38 -14.99 12.36
CA ASP A 338 -13.21 -14.90 11.15
C ASP A 338 -14.30 -13.83 11.23
N GLU A 339 -14.83 -13.59 12.43
CA GLU A 339 -15.84 -12.54 12.71
C GLU A 339 -15.35 -11.11 12.38
N LEU A 340 -14.04 -10.86 12.42
CA LEU A 340 -13.45 -9.54 12.15
C LEU A 340 -13.38 -9.23 10.66
N PHE A 341 -13.49 -10.25 9.80
CA PHE A 341 -13.33 -10.14 8.36
C PHE A 341 -14.30 -9.14 7.72
N VAL A 342 -15.60 -9.30 8.01
CA VAL A 342 -16.67 -8.49 7.42
C VAL A 342 -16.57 -7.02 7.83
N PRO A 343 -16.49 -6.64 9.12
CA PRO A 343 -16.35 -5.24 9.50
C PRO A 343 -15.03 -4.63 9.02
N TYR A 344 -13.94 -5.40 8.98
CA TYR A 344 -12.67 -4.93 8.42
C TYR A 344 -12.82 -4.59 6.93
N ALA A 345 -13.43 -5.49 6.14
CA ALA A 345 -13.55 -5.30 4.70
C ALA A 345 -14.52 -4.16 4.32
N LEU A 346 -15.66 -4.07 5.00
CA LEU A 346 -16.65 -3.04 4.76
C LEU A 346 -16.17 -1.66 5.24
N GLY A 347 -15.65 -1.58 6.47
CA GLY A 347 -15.03 -0.36 7.00
C GLY A 347 -13.91 0.13 6.08
N GLY A 348 -13.06 -0.79 5.63
CA GLY A 348 -11.98 -0.48 4.70
C GLY A 348 -12.47 0.03 3.34
N THR A 349 -13.60 -0.49 2.84
CA THR A 349 -14.22 -0.03 1.59
C THR A 349 -14.79 1.38 1.73
N ILE A 350 -15.50 1.66 2.82
CA ILE A 350 -15.97 3.01 3.16
C ILE A 350 -14.78 3.97 3.19
N GLY A 351 -13.74 3.60 3.93
CA GLY A 351 -12.56 4.42 4.09
C GLY A 351 -11.83 4.69 2.78
N SER A 352 -11.66 3.69 1.92
CA SER A 352 -10.97 3.86 0.64
C SER A 352 -11.71 4.84 -0.26
N VAL A 353 -13.04 4.71 -0.36
CA VAL A 353 -13.92 5.57 -1.18
C VAL A 353 -13.88 7.02 -0.68
N THR A 354 -14.07 7.22 0.62
CA THR A 354 -13.97 8.54 1.27
C THR A 354 -12.59 9.14 1.07
N GLY A 355 -11.53 8.34 1.26
CA GLY A 355 -10.15 8.76 1.11
C GLY A 355 -9.80 9.20 -0.31
N VAL A 356 -10.31 8.52 -1.34
CA VAL A 356 -10.12 8.95 -2.74
C VAL A 356 -10.76 10.32 -2.98
N GLY A 357 -12.01 10.51 -2.56
CA GLY A 357 -12.71 11.80 -2.67
C GLY A 357 -11.98 12.92 -1.93
N LEU A 358 -11.58 12.66 -0.68
CA LEU A 358 -10.79 13.61 0.12
C LEU A 358 -9.48 13.99 -0.56
N SER A 359 -8.76 13.00 -1.12
CA SER A 359 -7.50 13.24 -1.81
C SER A 359 -7.68 14.11 -3.05
N MET A 360 -8.72 13.85 -3.86
CA MET A 360 -9.05 14.69 -5.02
C MET A 360 -9.35 16.13 -4.60
N GLY A 361 -10.07 16.32 -3.50
CA GLY A 361 -10.33 17.64 -2.91
C GLY A 361 -9.05 18.36 -2.48
N ILE A 362 -8.16 17.67 -1.75
CA ILE A 362 -6.86 18.21 -1.33
C ILE A 362 -6.01 18.59 -2.55
N GLU A 363 -5.90 17.70 -3.53
CA GLU A 363 -5.10 17.90 -4.75
C GLU A 363 -5.57 19.12 -5.54
N LYS A 364 -6.88 19.30 -5.69
CA LYS A 364 -7.45 20.50 -6.30
C LYS A 364 -7.11 21.76 -5.50
N ALA A 365 -7.25 21.73 -4.18
CA ALA A 365 -6.99 22.88 -3.32
C ALA A 365 -5.52 23.35 -3.36
N ILE A 366 -4.58 22.42 -3.48
CA ILE A 366 -3.13 22.74 -3.49
C ILE A 366 -2.49 22.71 -4.89
N GLY A 367 -3.29 22.48 -5.94
CA GLY A 367 -2.81 22.38 -7.33
C GLY A 367 -1.84 21.21 -7.57
N ALA A 368 -1.96 20.11 -6.83
CA ALA A 368 -1.08 18.95 -6.98
C ALA A 368 -1.50 18.08 -8.16
N SER A 369 -0.63 17.92 -9.15
CA SER A 369 -0.88 17.15 -10.39
C SER A 369 0.07 15.96 -10.53
N SER A 370 -0.30 14.97 -11.35
CA SER A 370 0.58 13.83 -11.68
C SER A 370 1.71 14.21 -12.63
N GLU A 371 1.49 15.20 -13.49
CA GLU A 371 2.47 15.72 -14.41
C GLU A 371 3.29 16.85 -13.76
N SER A 372 4.62 16.82 -13.94
CA SER A 372 5.38 18.06 -13.95
C SER A 372 4.99 18.79 -15.22
N LYS A 373 4.31 19.94 -15.12
CA LYS A 373 4.18 20.85 -16.28
C LYS A 373 5.58 20.98 -16.89
N LYS A 374 5.72 20.57 -18.15
CA LYS A 374 6.97 20.77 -18.90
C LYS A 374 7.25 22.25 -19.05
#